data_AF-A0A3B0RUZ1-F1
#
_entry.id   AF-A0A3B0RUZ1-F1
#
_cell.length_a   1.000
_cell.length_b   1.000
_cell.length_c   1.000
_cell.angle_alpha   90.00
_cell.angle_beta   90.00
_cell.angle_gamma   90.00
#
_symmetry.space_group_name_H-M   'P 1'
#
loop_
_entity.id
_entity.type
_entity.pdbx_description
1 polymer ?
#
loop_
_entity_poly.entity_id
_entity_poly.type
_entity_poly.pdbx_seq_one_letter_code
_entity_poly.pdbx_strand_id
1 'polypeptide(L)'
;MSEPFIIMSAPNGARRQKTDHANIPLSPGELAKCAEEIIDAGASIIHLHVRDEQGVHSLNVDRYRAAIAAIRDAVGDKIIIQATSEAVGRYSRQEQIAMVRELKPEAVSLALRELCPGENEVNEMADFAKWMARENIFPQYILYDETDYQRFDDYRRRGVFDNDHPFTLFVLGSYRNDTPEKDVAQLKQRTRQAA
;
A
#
# COMPACT_ATOMS: atom_id res chain seq x y z
N MET A 1 30.64 3.37 -2.24
CA MET A 1 29.44 3.16 -3.09
C MET A 1 28.26 3.67 -2.31
N SER A 2 27.32 4.38 -2.93
CA SER A 2 26.06 4.78 -2.28
C SER A 2 25.21 3.55 -2.00
N GLU A 3 24.48 3.54 -0.88
CA GLU A 3 23.51 2.49 -0.58
C GLU A 3 22.36 2.52 -1.60
N PRO A 4 21.93 1.36 -2.12
CA PRO A 4 20.76 1.30 -3.00
C PRO A 4 19.49 1.66 -2.23
N PHE A 5 18.55 2.33 -2.90
CA PHE A 5 17.25 2.69 -2.33
C PHE A 5 16.12 2.38 -3.31
N ILE A 6 14.92 2.15 -2.76
CA ILE A 6 13.72 1.83 -3.54
C ILE A 6 12.93 3.11 -3.81
N ILE A 7 12.52 3.30 -5.06
CA ILE A 7 11.57 4.34 -5.45
C ILE A 7 10.22 3.66 -5.72
N MET A 8 9.17 4.10 -5.02
CA MET A 8 7.79 3.69 -5.23
C MET A 8 6.98 4.85 -5.82
N SER A 9 6.17 4.58 -6.85
CA SER A 9 5.25 5.56 -7.42
C SER A 9 3.81 5.22 -7.06
N ALA A 10 3.06 6.19 -6.53
CA ALA A 10 1.61 6.11 -6.30
C ALA A 10 0.89 7.07 -7.26
N PRO A 11 0.68 6.68 -8.53
CA PRO A 11 0.42 7.64 -9.61
C PRO A 11 -1.00 8.20 -9.64
N ASN A 12 -1.97 7.58 -8.94
CA ASN A 12 -3.37 8.01 -8.96
C ASN A 12 -3.99 8.20 -7.56
N GLY A 13 -3.93 7.19 -6.70
CA GLY A 13 -4.57 7.20 -5.39
C GLY A 13 -6.09 7.04 -5.47
N ALA A 14 -6.76 7.18 -4.32
CA ALA A 14 -8.19 6.94 -4.16
C ALA A 14 -9.10 8.17 -4.31
N ARG A 15 -8.57 9.38 -4.51
CA ARG A 15 -9.41 10.62 -4.50
C ARG A 15 -9.34 11.48 -5.75
N ARG A 16 -8.13 11.71 -6.28
CA ARG A 16 -7.92 12.64 -7.41
C ARG A 16 -8.60 12.13 -8.69
N GLN A 17 -9.08 13.08 -9.47
CA GLN A 17 -9.79 12.89 -10.74
C GLN A 17 -9.06 13.59 -11.89
N LYS A 18 -9.50 13.33 -13.13
CA LYS A 18 -9.00 14.01 -14.34
C LYS A 18 -9.15 15.54 -14.28
N THR A 19 -10.15 16.03 -13.55
CA THR A 19 -10.35 17.47 -13.29
C THR A 19 -9.28 18.07 -12.38
N ASP A 20 -8.67 17.26 -11.50
CA ASP A 20 -7.56 17.71 -10.64
C ASP A 20 -6.22 17.62 -11.38
N HIS A 21 -6.06 16.63 -12.27
CA HIS A 21 -4.87 16.44 -13.08
C HIS A 21 -5.19 15.64 -14.35
N ALA A 22 -5.07 16.25 -15.53
CA ALA A 22 -5.48 15.63 -16.80
C ALA A 22 -4.78 14.29 -17.09
N ASN A 23 -3.51 14.15 -16.67
CA ASN A 23 -2.71 12.94 -16.92
C ASN A 23 -2.77 11.90 -15.79
N ILE A 24 -3.67 12.03 -14.81
CA ILE A 24 -3.80 10.97 -13.78
C ILE A 24 -4.22 9.64 -14.43
N PRO A 25 -3.51 8.52 -14.25
CA PRO A 25 -3.87 7.26 -14.90
C PRO A 25 -5.01 6.57 -14.14
N LEU A 26 -6.13 6.31 -14.82
CA LEU A 26 -7.32 5.71 -14.19
C LEU A 26 -7.72 4.39 -14.87
N SER A 27 -7.60 4.32 -16.19
CA SER A 27 -7.87 3.09 -16.96
C SER A 27 -6.66 2.14 -16.97
N PRO A 28 -6.87 0.83 -17.24
CA PRO A 28 -5.77 -0.13 -17.37
C PRO A 28 -4.70 0.28 -18.39
N GLY A 29 -5.08 0.81 -19.55
CA GLY A 29 -4.13 1.25 -20.57
C GLY A 29 -3.31 2.48 -20.14
N GLU A 30 -3.92 3.42 -19.43
CA GLU A 30 -3.18 4.57 -18.87
C GLU A 30 -2.24 4.14 -17.75
N LEU A 31 -2.64 3.17 -16.92
CA LEU A 31 -1.79 2.58 -15.88
C LEU A 31 -0.59 1.84 -16.47
N ALA A 32 -0.78 1.10 -17.56
CA ALA A 32 0.28 0.43 -18.28
C ALA A 32 1.31 1.43 -18.84
N LYS A 33 0.83 2.49 -19.51
CA LYS A 33 1.70 3.56 -20.00
C LYS A 33 2.44 4.26 -18.86
N CYS A 34 1.75 4.54 -17.76
CA CYS A 34 2.38 5.13 -16.59
C CYS A 34 3.47 4.21 -16.01
N ALA A 35 3.26 2.89 -16.02
CA ALA A 35 4.26 1.93 -15.58
C ALA A 35 5.55 1.99 -16.42
N GLU A 36 5.45 2.11 -17.75
CA GLU A 36 6.61 2.33 -18.63
C GLU A 36 7.37 3.60 -18.22
N GLU A 37 6.65 4.73 -18.09
CA GLU A 37 7.23 6.04 -17.77
C GLU A 37 7.95 6.07 -16.41
N ILE A 38 7.37 5.43 -15.38
CA ILE A 38 7.98 5.43 -14.05
C ILE A 38 9.17 4.47 -13.95
N ILE A 39 9.18 3.38 -14.71
CA ILE A 39 10.34 2.47 -14.79
C ILE A 39 11.52 3.21 -15.40
N ASP A 40 11.29 3.93 -16.51
CA ASP A 40 12.32 4.74 -17.16
C ASP A 40 12.85 5.85 -16.23
N ALA A 41 12.02 6.33 -15.31
CA ALA A 41 12.39 7.28 -14.26
C ALA A 41 13.07 6.65 -13.02
N GLY A 42 13.17 5.31 -12.95
CA GLY A 42 13.86 4.58 -11.88
C GLY A 42 12.97 4.05 -10.75
N ALA A 43 11.64 4.06 -10.90
CA ALA A 43 10.73 3.41 -9.95
C ALA A 43 10.82 1.88 -10.04
N SER A 44 10.77 1.22 -8.88
CA SER A 44 10.79 -0.26 -8.78
C SER A 44 9.45 -0.83 -8.34
N ILE A 45 8.55 0.01 -7.81
CA ILE A 45 7.22 -0.41 -7.35
C ILE A 45 6.16 0.60 -7.80
N ILE A 46 5.03 0.11 -8.32
CA ILE A 46 3.81 0.89 -8.53
C ILE A 46 2.79 0.54 -7.44
N HIS A 47 2.38 1.55 -6.67
CA HIS A 47 1.27 1.46 -5.72
C HIS A 47 -0.04 1.71 -6.47
N LEU A 48 -0.77 0.63 -6.73
CA LEU A 48 -1.88 0.58 -7.67
C LEU A 48 -3.22 0.76 -6.94
N HIS A 49 -3.97 1.80 -7.36
CA HIS A 49 -5.41 1.89 -7.13
C HIS A 49 -6.16 1.63 -8.43
N VAL A 50 -7.32 0.98 -8.31
CA VAL A 50 -8.28 0.83 -9.40
C VAL A 50 -9.55 1.63 -9.13
N ARG A 51 -10.21 2.04 -10.22
CA ARG A 51 -11.44 2.85 -10.18
C ARG A 51 -12.62 2.08 -10.76
N ASP A 52 -13.81 2.33 -10.22
CA ASP A 52 -15.05 1.94 -10.87
C ASP A 52 -15.36 2.83 -12.09
N GLU A 53 -16.45 2.55 -12.78
CA GLU A 53 -16.89 3.30 -13.96
C GLU A 53 -17.22 4.77 -13.67
N GLN A 54 -17.49 5.11 -12.41
CA GLN A 54 -17.74 6.47 -11.95
C GLN A 54 -16.46 7.17 -11.48
N GLY A 55 -15.30 6.54 -11.65
CA GLY A 55 -14.00 7.08 -11.22
C GLY A 55 -13.77 6.96 -9.73
N VAL A 56 -14.59 6.21 -9.00
CA VAL A 56 -14.52 6.09 -7.55
C VAL A 56 -13.62 4.93 -7.14
N HIS A 57 -12.98 5.04 -5.97
CA HIS A 57 -12.11 3.99 -5.43
C HIS A 57 -12.83 2.64 -5.34
N SER A 58 -12.14 1.59 -5.77
CA SER A 58 -12.68 0.24 -5.83
C SER A 58 -11.70 -0.80 -5.30
N LEU A 59 -12.20 -1.76 -4.53
CA LEU A 59 -11.49 -3.00 -4.17
C LEU A 59 -11.95 -4.20 -5.04
N ASN A 60 -12.60 -3.95 -6.17
CA ASN A 60 -13.05 -5.02 -7.06
C ASN A 60 -11.87 -5.76 -7.68
N VAL A 61 -11.84 -7.08 -7.46
CA VAL A 61 -10.72 -7.96 -7.84
C VAL A 61 -10.56 -8.04 -9.37
N ASP A 62 -11.63 -8.08 -10.13
CA ASP A 62 -11.54 -8.17 -11.60
C ASP A 62 -10.96 -6.90 -12.22
N ARG A 63 -11.26 -5.73 -11.63
CA ARG A 63 -10.62 -4.46 -12.02
C ARG A 63 -9.12 -4.47 -11.73
N TYR A 64 -8.73 -5.01 -10.58
CA TYR A 64 -7.31 -5.24 -10.27
C TYR A 64 -6.64 -6.19 -11.26
N ARG A 65 -7.27 -7.34 -11.56
CA ARG A 65 -6.76 -8.30 -12.54
C ARG A 65 -6.56 -7.65 -13.92
N ALA A 66 -7.52 -6.84 -14.37
CA ALA A 66 -7.43 -6.12 -15.63
C ALA A 66 -6.28 -5.09 -15.64
N ALA A 67 -6.12 -4.32 -14.56
CA ALA A 67 -5.04 -3.35 -14.44
C ALA A 67 -3.66 -4.02 -14.36
N ILE A 68 -3.53 -5.08 -13.55
CA ILE A 68 -2.31 -5.88 -13.41
C ILE A 68 -1.93 -6.51 -14.76
N ALA A 69 -2.89 -7.12 -15.47
CA ALA A 69 -2.66 -7.70 -16.78
C ALA A 69 -2.15 -6.65 -17.77
N ALA A 70 -2.80 -5.49 -17.87
CA ALA A 70 -2.37 -4.43 -18.77
C ALA A 70 -0.94 -3.91 -18.45
N ILE A 71 -0.59 -3.77 -17.17
CA ILE A 71 0.76 -3.38 -16.76
C ILE A 71 1.75 -4.49 -17.14
N ARG A 72 1.46 -5.75 -16.82
CA ARG A 72 2.33 -6.89 -17.12
C ARG A 72 2.55 -7.08 -18.62
N ASP A 73 1.53 -6.87 -19.44
CA ASP A 73 1.63 -6.91 -20.89
C ASP A 73 2.59 -5.84 -21.44
N ALA A 74 2.61 -4.65 -20.84
CA ALA A 74 3.47 -3.55 -21.27
C ALA A 74 4.92 -3.70 -20.79
N VAL A 75 5.14 -4.08 -19.53
CA VAL A 75 6.46 -3.99 -18.89
C VAL A 75 7.02 -5.31 -18.35
N GLY A 76 6.28 -6.41 -18.44
CA GLY A 76 6.67 -7.70 -17.86
C GLY A 76 6.92 -7.57 -16.35
N ASP A 77 7.95 -8.25 -15.85
CA ASP A 77 8.32 -8.28 -14.42
C ASP A 77 9.29 -7.15 -14.01
N LYS A 78 9.41 -6.09 -14.83
CA LYS A 78 10.34 -4.97 -14.56
C LYS A 78 9.95 -4.10 -13.36
N ILE A 79 8.72 -4.22 -12.87
CA ILE A 79 8.19 -3.46 -11.73
C ILE A 79 7.34 -4.36 -10.84
N ILE A 80 7.41 -4.16 -9.53
CA ILE A 80 6.50 -4.79 -8.57
C ILE A 80 5.17 -4.03 -8.57
N ILE A 81 4.05 -4.74 -8.71
CA ILE A 81 2.71 -4.15 -8.63
C ILE A 81 2.15 -4.38 -7.23
N GLN A 82 2.08 -3.32 -6.44
CA GLN A 82 1.50 -3.36 -5.10
C GLN A 82 0.04 -2.95 -5.15
N ALA A 83 -0.88 -3.88 -4.89
CA ALA A 83 -2.29 -3.55 -4.70
C ALA A 83 -2.50 -2.78 -3.39
N THR A 84 -3.52 -1.91 -3.34
CA THR A 84 -3.94 -1.31 -2.08
C THR A 84 -5.14 -2.03 -1.49
N SER A 85 -5.16 -2.17 -0.17
CA SER A 85 -6.36 -2.56 0.56
C SER A 85 -7.13 -1.35 1.12
N GLU A 86 -6.80 -0.10 0.78
CA GLU A 86 -7.34 1.12 1.44
C GLU A 86 -8.88 1.12 1.53
N ALA A 87 -9.43 1.38 2.72
CA ALA A 87 -10.87 1.39 2.95
C ALA A 87 -11.57 2.63 2.41
N VAL A 88 -10.92 3.81 2.50
CA VAL A 88 -11.49 5.15 2.26
C VAL A 88 -12.89 5.39 2.86
N GLY A 89 -13.19 4.72 3.98
CA GLY A 89 -14.50 4.78 4.63
C GLY A 89 -15.65 4.11 3.86
N ARG A 90 -15.33 3.29 2.84
CA ARG A 90 -16.29 2.56 1.99
C ARG A 90 -16.26 1.06 2.22
N TYR A 91 -15.13 0.52 2.66
CA TYR A 91 -14.93 -0.91 2.82
C TYR A 91 -14.68 -1.25 4.29
N SER A 92 -15.31 -2.32 4.74
CA SER A 92 -15.03 -2.95 6.01
C SER A 92 -13.69 -3.69 5.98
N ARG A 93 -13.11 -3.89 7.16
CA ARG A 93 -11.91 -4.70 7.36
C ARG A 93 -11.99 -6.09 6.70
N GLN A 94 -13.16 -6.72 6.78
CA GLN A 94 -13.38 -8.05 6.20
C GLN A 94 -13.39 -8.01 4.66
N GLU A 95 -13.94 -6.97 4.05
CA GLU A 95 -13.86 -6.76 2.60
C GLU A 95 -12.41 -6.49 2.15
N GLN A 96 -11.65 -5.73 2.94
CA GLN A 96 -10.22 -5.50 2.69
C GLN A 96 -9.43 -6.82 2.72
N ILE A 97 -9.63 -7.66 3.73
CA ILE A 97 -8.96 -8.98 3.83
C ILE A 97 -9.43 -9.92 2.70
N ALA A 98 -10.73 -9.94 2.42
CA ALA A 98 -11.32 -10.80 1.40
C ALA A 98 -10.76 -10.50 0.01
N MET A 99 -10.61 -9.22 -0.34
CA MET A 99 -10.05 -8.86 -1.65
C MET A 99 -8.62 -9.38 -1.79
N VAL A 100 -7.79 -9.32 -0.75
CA VAL A 100 -6.39 -9.80 -0.80
C VAL A 100 -6.34 -11.31 -0.93
N ARG A 101 -7.23 -12.02 -0.23
CA ARG A 101 -7.39 -13.47 -0.33
C ARG A 101 -7.79 -13.93 -1.72
N GLU A 102 -8.64 -13.16 -2.39
CA GLU A 102 -9.12 -13.50 -3.74
C GLU A 102 -8.14 -13.06 -4.84
N LEU A 103 -7.55 -11.87 -4.71
CA LEU A 103 -6.62 -11.34 -5.70
C LEU A 103 -5.26 -12.06 -5.67
N LYS A 104 -4.79 -12.42 -4.48
CA LYS A 104 -3.42 -12.94 -4.24
C LYS A 104 -2.35 -12.11 -4.96
N PRO A 105 -2.26 -10.79 -4.69
CA PRO A 105 -1.30 -9.94 -5.37
C PRO A 105 0.14 -10.30 -4.96
N GLU A 106 1.13 -9.96 -5.78
CA GLU A 106 2.55 -10.13 -5.40
C GLU A 106 2.93 -9.24 -4.19
N ALA A 107 2.30 -8.07 -4.06
CA ALA A 107 2.51 -7.14 -2.97
C ALA A 107 1.21 -6.42 -2.62
N VAL A 108 1.05 -6.07 -1.34
CA VAL A 108 -0.13 -5.37 -0.84
C VAL A 108 0.24 -4.34 0.20
N SER A 109 -0.44 -3.19 0.19
CA SER A 109 -0.35 -2.22 1.29
C SER A 109 -1.51 -2.37 2.26
N LEU A 110 -1.20 -2.31 3.56
CA LEU A 110 -2.11 -2.60 4.67
C LEU A 110 -2.02 -1.48 5.70
N ALA A 111 -3.06 -0.65 5.80
CA ALA A 111 -3.15 0.35 6.86
C ALA A 111 -3.38 -0.33 8.21
N LEU A 112 -2.40 -0.23 9.12
CA LEU A 112 -2.47 -0.93 10.41
C LEU A 112 -3.73 -0.54 11.20
N ARG A 113 -4.05 0.76 11.22
CA ARG A 113 -5.24 1.27 11.90
C ARG A 113 -6.57 0.76 11.34
N GLU A 114 -6.61 0.31 10.09
CA GLU A 114 -7.83 -0.23 9.45
C GLU A 114 -7.91 -1.75 9.66
N LEU A 115 -6.79 -2.45 9.48
CA LEU A 115 -6.71 -3.91 9.50
C LEU A 115 -6.53 -4.51 10.90
N CYS A 116 -5.96 -3.75 11.84
CA CYS A 116 -5.76 -4.14 13.22
C CYS A 116 -5.98 -2.93 14.17
N PRO A 117 -7.22 -2.41 14.28
CA PRO A 117 -7.51 -1.22 15.05
C PRO A 117 -7.28 -1.40 16.56
N GLY A 118 -7.31 -2.62 17.10
CA GLY A 118 -7.01 -2.89 18.50
C GLY A 118 -6.61 -4.35 18.78
N GLU A 119 -6.53 -4.68 20.06
CA GLU A 119 -6.10 -6.00 20.55
C GLU A 119 -7.00 -7.16 20.09
N ASN A 120 -8.28 -6.89 19.86
CA ASN A 120 -9.25 -7.92 19.44
C ASN A 120 -8.91 -8.50 18.07
N GLU A 121 -8.24 -7.72 17.21
CA GLU A 121 -7.90 -8.11 15.85
C GLU A 121 -6.49 -8.68 15.70
N VAL A 122 -5.67 -8.67 16.76
CA VAL A 122 -4.25 -9.06 16.68
C VAL A 122 -4.08 -10.50 16.23
N ASN A 123 -4.89 -11.43 16.75
CA ASN A 123 -4.81 -12.84 16.34
C ASN A 123 -5.18 -13.03 14.86
N GLU A 124 -6.20 -12.33 14.38
CA GLU A 124 -6.59 -12.40 12.97
C GLU A 124 -5.55 -11.75 12.05
N MET A 125 -4.95 -10.64 12.48
CA MET A 125 -3.83 -10.03 11.78
C MET A 125 -2.62 -10.99 11.71
N ALA A 126 -2.33 -11.71 12.79
CA ALA A 126 -1.25 -12.69 12.82
C ALA A 126 -1.51 -13.88 11.89
N ASP A 127 -2.73 -14.40 11.89
CA ASP A 127 -3.13 -15.47 10.98
C ASP A 127 -3.12 -15.01 9.52
N PHE A 128 -3.52 -13.76 9.28
CA PHE A 128 -3.48 -13.17 7.94
C PHE A 128 -2.04 -12.94 7.46
N ALA A 129 -1.13 -12.47 8.32
CA ALA A 129 0.29 -12.33 7.99
C ALA A 129 0.94 -13.68 7.63
N LYS A 130 0.70 -14.73 8.44
CA LYS A 130 1.16 -16.10 8.15
C LYS A 130 0.59 -16.63 6.84
N TRP A 131 -0.68 -16.33 6.56
CA TRP A 131 -1.31 -16.73 5.30
C TRP A 131 -0.67 -16.00 4.11
N MET A 132 -0.42 -14.69 4.19
CA MET A 132 0.29 -13.93 3.15
C MET A 132 1.70 -14.48 2.90
N ALA A 133 2.45 -14.81 3.96
CA ALA A 133 3.76 -15.42 3.84
C ALA A 133 3.73 -16.75 3.07
N ARG A 134 2.74 -17.62 3.34
CA ARG A 134 2.56 -18.89 2.62
C ARG A 134 2.19 -18.71 1.15
N GLU A 135 1.48 -17.64 0.83
CA GLU A 135 1.06 -17.30 -0.54
C GLU A 135 2.10 -16.45 -1.29
N ASN A 136 3.26 -16.19 -0.69
CA ASN A 136 4.32 -15.33 -1.23
C ASN A 136 3.85 -13.91 -1.57
N ILE A 137 2.96 -13.36 -0.74
CA ILE A 137 2.46 -11.99 -0.85
C ILE A 137 3.34 -11.09 0.01
N PHE A 138 3.88 -10.02 -0.56
CA PHE A 138 4.74 -9.05 0.16
C PHE A 138 3.91 -7.92 0.81
N PRO A 139 3.74 -7.89 2.14
CA PRO A 139 2.99 -6.83 2.80
C PRO A 139 3.83 -5.58 3.05
N GLN A 140 3.22 -4.42 2.85
CA GLN A 140 3.70 -3.14 3.36
C GLN A 140 2.72 -2.57 4.38
N TYR A 141 3.18 -2.33 5.60
CA TYR A 141 2.34 -1.80 6.68
C TYR A 141 2.37 -0.28 6.70
N ILE A 142 1.21 0.36 6.57
CA ILE A 142 1.09 1.82 6.55
C ILE A 142 0.82 2.34 7.97
N LEU A 143 1.61 3.32 8.37
CA LEU A 143 1.56 4.01 9.66
C LEU A 143 1.43 5.52 9.42
N TYR A 144 0.40 6.16 9.99
CA TYR A 144 0.12 7.58 9.73
C TYR A 144 0.54 8.51 10.87
N ASP A 145 0.71 7.98 12.09
CA ASP A 145 1.10 8.76 13.26
C ASP A 145 1.86 7.93 14.29
N GLU A 146 2.22 8.56 15.41
CA GLU A 146 2.94 7.90 16.50
C GLU A 146 2.13 6.76 17.14
N THR A 147 0.81 6.87 17.21
CA THR A 147 -0.03 5.83 17.81
C THR A 147 0.01 4.56 16.96
N ASP A 148 0.03 4.70 15.63
CA ASP A 148 0.25 3.56 14.73
C ASP A 148 1.62 2.94 14.93
N TYR A 149 2.68 3.74 15.04
CA TYR A 149 4.03 3.24 15.24
C TYR A 149 4.18 2.46 16.56
N GLN A 150 3.67 2.99 17.67
CA GLN A 150 3.76 2.32 18.97
C GLN A 150 3.07 0.95 18.96
N ARG A 151 1.86 0.88 18.36
CA ARG A 151 1.16 -0.39 18.17
C ARG A 151 1.92 -1.33 17.24
N PHE A 152 2.42 -0.82 16.13
CA PHE A 152 3.23 -1.61 15.20
C PHE A 152 4.45 -2.23 15.89
N ASP A 153 5.20 -1.45 16.66
CA ASP A 153 6.41 -1.93 17.33
C ASP A 153 6.10 -2.97 18.43
N ASP A 154 5.00 -2.80 19.18
CA ASP A 154 4.50 -3.84 20.09
C ASP A 154 4.16 -5.14 19.35
N TYR A 155 3.34 -5.04 18.29
CA TYR A 155 2.90 -6.19 17.51
C TYR A 155 4.08 -6.89 16.81
N ARG A 156 5.06 -6.13 16.33
CA ARG A 156 6.30 -6.66 15.77
C ARG A 156 7.09 -7.45 16.82
N ARG A 157 7.28 -6.91 18.03
CA ARG A 157 7.95 -7.63 19.13
C ARG A 157 7.21 -8.90 19.55
N ARG A 158 5.88 -8.93 19.40
CA ARG A 158 5.02 -10.10 19.65
C ARG A 158 5.00 -11.11 18.50
N GLY A 159 5.67 -10.83 17.38
CA GLY A 159 5.73 -11.72 16.21
C GLY A 159 4.46 -11.74 15.37
N VAL A 160 3.62 -10.70 15.45
CA VAL A 160 2.33 -10.64 14.73
C VAL A 160 2.51 -10.67 13.21
N PHE A 161 3.57 -10.08 12.68
CA PHE A 161 3.74 -9.92 11.22
C PHE A 161 4.44 -11.08 10.52
N ASP A 162 4.77 -12.17 11.24
CA ASP A 162 5.50 -13.34 10.71
C ASP A 162 6.80 -12.95 9.97
N ASN A 163 7.41 -11.83 10.39
CA ASN A 163 8.62 -11.24 9.82
C ASN A 163 9.30 -10.33 10.86
N ASP A 164 10.61 -10.48 11.05
CA ASP A 164 11.41 -9.68 11.99
C ASP A 164 11.63 -8.23 11.52
N HIS A 165 11.57 -8.01 10.21
CA HIS A 165 11.74 -6.72 9.54
C HIS A 165 10.58 -6.43 8.57
N PRO A 166 9.34 -6.22 9.08
CA PRO A 166 8.20 -5.92 8.21
C PRO A 166 8.43 -4.62 7.45
N PHE A 167 8.09 -4.59 6.16
CA PHE A 167 8.26 -3.40 5.34
C PHE A 167 7.19 -2.35 5.71
N THR A 168 7.59 -1.15 6.10
CA THR A 168 6.68 -0.11 6.59
C THR A 168 6.68 1.13 5.71
N LEU A 169 5.51 1.75 5.54
CA LEU A 169 5.35 3.07 4.94
C LEU A 169 4.86 4.06 5.99
N PHE A 170 5.67 5.08 6.28
CA PHE A 170 5.25 6.22 7.08
C PHE A 170 4.60 7.27 6.17
N VAL A 171 3.31 7.50 6.32
CA VAL A 171 2.59 8.52 5.55
C VAL A 171 2.53 9.79 6.39
N LEU A 172 3.26 10.81 5.94
CA LEU A 172 3.33 12.11 6.59
C LEU A 172 2.56 13.15 5.80
N GLY A 173 1.92 14.06 6.53
CA GLY A 173 1.06 15.09 5.95
C GLY A 173 -0.40 14.63 5.91
N SER A 174 -1.31 15.52 6.25
CA SER A 174 -2.74 15.25 6.31
C SER A 174 -3.52 16.28 5.52
N TYR A 175 -4.65 15.85 4.95
CA TYR A 175 -5.60 16.76 4.27
C TYR A 175 -6.29 17.73 5.23
N ARG A 176 -6.31 17.39 6.53
CA ARG A 176 -6.62 18.29 7.64
C ARG A 176 -5.29 18.90 8.02
N ASN A 177 -5.10 20.22 8.11
CA ASN A 177 -3.80 20.86 8.41
C ASN A 177 -3.27 20.59 9.85
N ASP A 178 -3.48 19.39 10.39
CA ASP A 178 -3.31 19.06 11.80
C ASP A 178 -2.09 18.16 12.09
N THR A 179 -1.30 17.73 11.10
CA THR A 179 -0.06 17.00 11.41
C THR A 179 0.98 18.00 11.91
N PRO A 180 1.34 18.04 13.20
CA PRO A 180 2.30 19.00 13.72
C PRO A 180 3.71 18.66 13.18
N GLU A 181 4.54 19.66 12.89
CA GLU A 181 5.93 19.47 12.43
C GLU A 181 6.78 18.53 13.33
N LYS A 182 6.41 18.42 14.61
CA LYS A 182 7.05 17.51 15.58
C LYS A 182 6.90 16.04 15.21
N ASP A 183 5.77 15.64 14.64
CA ASP A 183 5.52 14.25 14.25
C ASP A 183 6.42 13.84 13.08
N VAL A 184 6.61 14.76 12.12
CA VAL A 184 7.51 14.57 10.97
C VAL A 184 8.97 14.39 11.42
N ALA A 185 9.44 15.21 12.37
CA ALA A 185 10.81 15.12 12.88
C ALA A 185 11.06 13.82 13.67
N GLN A 186 10.11 13.42 14.52
CA GLN A 186 10.21 12.18 15.28
C GLN A 186 10.12 10.94 14.39
N LEU A 187 9.24 10.94 13.39
CA LEU A 187 9.11 9.84 12.44
C LEU A 187 10.39 9.69 11.60
N LYS A 188 10.98 10.80 11.12
CA LYS A 188 12.30 10.77 10.44
C LYS A 188 13.43 10.20 11.30
N GLN A 189 13.46 10.54 12.59
CA GLN A 189 14.46 10.00 13.51
C GLN A 189 14.30 8.48 13.70
N ARG A 190 13.06 7.99 13.74
CA ARG A 190 12.74 6.57 13.92
C ARG A 190 12.93 5.74 12.66
N THR A 191 12.70 6.29 11.46
CA THR A 191 13.09 5.64 10.20
C THR A 191 14.57 5.25 10.21
N ARG A 192 15.44 6.09 10.81
CA ARG A 192 16.87 5.81 10.95
C ARG A 192 17.21 4.80 12.05
N GLN A 193 16.29 4.51 12.96
CA GLN A 193 16.47 3.54 14.04
C GLN A 193 15.86 2.17 13.72
N ALA A 194 14.91 2.13 12.78
CA ALA A 194 14.25 0.93 12.31
C ALA A 194 14.91 0.30 11.07
N ALA A 195 15.76 1.07 10.36
CA ALA A 195 16.69 0.59 9.33
C ALA A 195 18.02 0.19 9.97
#